data_AF-A0A366W9C4-F1
#
_entry.id   AF-A0A366W9C4-F1
#
_cell.length_a   1.000
_cell.length_b   1.000
_cell.length_c   1.000
_cell.angle_alpha   90.00
_cell.angle_beta   90.00
_cell.angle_gamma   90.00
#
_symmetry.space_group_name_H-M   'P 1'
#
loop_
_entity.id
_entity.type
_entity.pdbx_description
1 polymer ?
#
loop_
_entity_poly.entity_id
_entity_poly.type
_entity_poly.pdbx_seq_one_letter_code
_entity_poly.pdbx_strand_id
1 'polypeptide(L)' 'MLNNIGLPGLLLIAVVVLVLFGRGKISSLMGEVGKGITAFKKGVDDGKQEIEDSIESARDVTPEEEKDKA' A
#
# COMPACT_ATOMS: atom_id res chain seq x y z
N MET A 1 -0.42 -36.70 -6.26
CA MET A 1 -1.64 -36.37 -7.03
C MET A 1 -2.29 -35.03 -6.64
N LEU A 2 -1.93 -34.40 -5.52
CA LEU A 2 -2.44 -33.06 -5.11
C LEU A 2 -1.66 -31.86 -5.69
N ASN A 3 -0.50 -32.09 -6.32
CA ASN A 3 0.37 -31.00 -6.82
C ASN A 3 -0.22 -30.24 -8.04
N ASN A 4 -1.30 -30.76 -8.64
CA ASN A 4 -2.03 -30.08 -9.72
C ASN A 4 -3.22 -29.24 -9.20
N ILE A 5 -3.41 -29.10 -7.88
CA ILE A 5 -4.53 -28.34 -7.30
C ILE A 5 -4.15 -26.89 -6.99
N GLY A 6 -2.87 -26.52 -7.01
CA GLY A 6 -2.42 -25.16 -6.66
C GLY A 6 -3.08 -24.07 -7.52
N LEU A 7 -2.58 -23.88 -8.75
CA LEU A 7 -3.17 -22.90 -9.69
C LEU A 7 -4.57 -23.31 -10.19
N PRO A 8 -4.79 -24.56 -10.65
CA PRO A 8 -6.09 -24.96 -11.20
C PRO A 8 -7.23 -24.97 -10.17
N GLY A 9 -6.95 -25.32 -8.91
CA GLY A 9 -7.94 -25.31 -7.83
C GLY A 9 -8.34 -23.89 -7.44
N LEU A 10 -7.38 -22.95 -7.39
CA LEU A 10 -7.67 -21.55 -7.13
C LEU A 10 -8.55 -20.93 -8.22
N LEU A 11 -8.30 -21.28 -9.49
CA LEU A 11 -9.14 -20.86 -10.61
C LEU A 11 -10.58 -21.36 -10.47
N LEU A 12 -10.77 -22.63 -10.06
CA LEU A 12 -12.09 -23.19 -9.84
C LEU A 12 -12.84 -22.46 -8.71
N ILE A 13 -12.16 -22.18 -7.60
CA ILE A 13 -12.73 -21.40 -6.49
C ILE A 13 -13.11 -20.00 -6.97
N ALA A 14 -12.25 -19.32 -7.73
CA ALA A 14 -12.54 -17.99 -8.27
C ALA A 14 -13.79 -17.99 -9.17
N VAL A 15 -13.98 -19.02 -10.01
CA VAL A 15 -15.17 -19.17 -10.85
C VAL A 15 -16.42 -19.38 -9.99
N VAL A 16 -16.38 -20.25 -8.98
CA VAL A 16 -17.51 -20.48 -8.07
C VAL A 16 -17.92 -19.19 -7.36
N VAL A 17 -16.95 -18.45 -6.82
CA VAL A 17 -17.17 -17.15 -6.18
C VAL A 17 -17.78 -16.14 -7.18
N LEU A 18 -17.27 -16.09 -8.41
CA LEU A 18 -17.79 -15.22 -9.46
C LEU A 18 -19.25 -15.55 -9.80
N VAL A 19 -19.65 -16.82 -9.82
CA VAL A 19 -21.04 -17.23 -10.09
C VAL A 19 -21.96 -16.85 -8.92
N LEU A 20 -21.53 -17.06 -7.68
CA LEU A 20 -22.34 -16.75 -6.49
C LEU A 20 -22.55 -15.25 -6.28
N PHE A 21 -21.49 -14.45 -6.46
CA PHE A 21 -21.55 -13.01 -6.22
C PHE A 21 -21.89 -12.21 -7.48
N GLY A 22 -21.63 -12.77 -8.66
CA GLY A 22 -21.79 -12.11 -9.95
C GLY A 22 -20.69 -11.08 -10.24
N ARG A 23 -20.38 -10.91 -11.53
CA ARG A 23 -19.36 -9.94 -12.00
C ARG A 23 -19.60 -8.48 -11.56
N GLY A 24 -20.86 -8.08 -11.44
CA GLY A 24 -21.24 -6.71 -11.09
C GLY A 24 -20.91 -6.35 -9.64
N LYS A 25 -21.26 -7.22 -8.68
CA LYS A 25 -21.04 -6.95 -7.25
C LYS A 25 -19.55 -6.94 -6.90
N ILE A 26 -18.79 -7.88 -7.47
CA ILE A 26 -17.33 -7.96 -7.25
C ILE A 26 -16.64 -6.70 -7.79
N SER A 27 -17.03 -6.20 -8.98
CA SER A 27 -16.43 -5.00 -9.57
C SER A 27 -16.69 -3.75 -8.73
N SER A 28 -17.91 -3.58 -8.21
CA SER A 28 -18.24 -2.43 -7.33
C SER A 28 -17.46 -2.49 -6.03
N LEU A 29 -17.40 -3.66 -5.37
CA LEU A 29 -16.65 -3.85 -4.12
C LEU A 29 -15.15 -3.64 -4.32
N MET A 30 -14.56 -4.17 -5.40
CA MET A 30 -13.14 -3.94 -5.70
C MET A 30 -12.83 -2.48 -6.01
N GLY A 31 -13.77 -1.73 -6.60
CA GLY A 31 -13.63 -0.29 -6.81
C GLY A 31 -13.60 0.49 -5.49
N GLU A 32 -14.47 0.16 -4.55
CA GLU A 32 -14.52 0.79 -3.22
C GLU A 32 -13.30 0.43 -2.37
N VAL A 33 -12.92 -0.85 -2.34
CA VAL A 33 -11.71 -1.33 -1.64
C VAL A 33 -10.45 -0.74 -2.27
N GLY A 34 -10.38 -0.66 -3.60
CA GLY A 34 -9.25 -0.07 -4.32
C GLY A 34 -9.03 1.40 -3.95
N LYS A 35 -10.11 2.19 -3.90
CA LYS A 35 -10.04 3.59 -3.43
C LYS A 35 -9.54 3.69 -1.98
N GLY A 36 -10.00 2.80 -1.09
CA GLY A 36 -9.53 2.73 0.29
C GLY A 36 -8.04 2.44 0.40
N ILE A 37 -7.55 1.44 -0.36
CA ILE A 37 -6.12 1.10 -0.41
C ILE A 37 -5.30 2.27 -0.98
N THR A 38 -5.76 2.93 -2.05
CA THR A 38 -5.06 4.09 -2.63
C THR A 38 -4.99 5.25 -1.65
N ALA A 39 -6.09 5.58 -0.96
CA ALA A 39 -6.12 6.63 0.05
C ALA A 39 -5.21 6.31 1.24
N PHE A 40 -5.20 5.05 1.69
CA PHE A 40 -4.30 4.59 2.75
C PHE A 40 -2.83 4.69 2.32
N LYS A 41 -2.50 4.21 1.11
CA LYS A 41 -1.15 4.28 0.53
C LYS A 41 -0.66 5.72 0.45
N LYS A 42 -1.51 6.62 -0.04
CA LYS A 42 -1.22 8.06 -0.12
C LYS A 42 -1.01 8.66 1.27
N GLY A 43 -1.91 8.42 2.23
CA GLY A 43 -1.75 8.94 3.60
C GLY A 43 -0.48 8.47 4.31
N VAL A 44 -0.04 7.22 4.04
CA VAL A 44 1.23 6.70 4.58
C VAL A 44 2.44 7.34 3.91
N ASP A 45 2.39 7.57 2.60
CA ASP A 45 3.49 8.20 1.86
C ASP A 45 3.59 9.70 2.21
N ASP A 46 2.46 10.42 2.28
CA ASP A 46 2.38 11.82 2.70
C ASP A 46 2.92 11.99 4.14
N GLY A 47 2.52 11.12 5.08
CA GLY A 47 3.01 11.16 6.45
C GLY A 47 4.50 10.84 6.60
N LYS A 48 5.08 10.03 5.69
CA LYS A 48 6.54 9.82 5.65
C LYS A 48 7.25 11.06 5.15
N GLN A 49 6.71 11.70 4.12
CA GLN A 49 7.28 12.92 3.55
C GLN A 49 7.24 14.07 4.55
N GLU A 50 6.13 14.26 5.28
CA GLU A 50 6.05 15.27 6.34
C GLU A 50 7.09 15.05 7.46
N ILE A 51 7.39 13.78 7.79
CA ILE A 51 8.42 13.45 8.76
C ILE A 51 9.81 13.76 8.19
N GLU A 52 10.10 13.42 6.94
CA GLU A 52 11.38 13.75 6.28
C GLU A 52 11.58 15.27 6.17
N ASP A 53 10.58 16.01 5.71
CA ASP A 53 10.62 17.47 5.56
C ASP A 53 10.78 18.16 6.93
N SER A 54 10.13 17.63 7.99
CA SER A 54 10.28 18.13 9.36
C SER A 54 11.67 17.84 9.94
N ILE A 55 12.28 16.69 9.60
CA ILE A 55 13.64 16.33 10.00
C ILE A 55 14.66 17.21 9.25
N GLU A 56 14.43 17.50 7.97
CA GLU A 56 15.29 18.37 7.16
C GLU A 56 15.24 19.82 7.63
N SER A 57 14.04 20.34 7.94
CA SER A 57 13.88 21.65 8.59
C SER A 57 14.51 21.73 9.98
N ALA A 58 14.48 20.64 10.76
CA ALA A 58 15.13 20.58 12.07
C ALA A 58 16.67 20.47 11.98
N ARG A 59 17.21 19.99 10.85
CA ARG A 59 18.66 19.98 10.58
C ARG A 59 19.19 21.35 10.17
N ASP A 60 18.38 22.13 9.45
CA ASP A 60 18.72 23.50 9.00
C ASP A 60 18.91 24.50 10.17
N VAL A 61 18.44 24.17 11.37
CA VAL A 61 18.62 24.98 12.59
C VAL A 61 19.81 24.56 13.48
N THR A 62 20.65 23.62 13.04
CA THR A 62 21.94 23.35 13.70
C THR A 62 23.02 24.18 13.01
N PRO A 63 23.59 25.23 13.66
CA PRO A 63 24.75 25.91 13.10
C PRO A 63 25.88 24.90 12.89
N GLU A 64 26.43 24.85 11.68
CA GLU A 64 27.78 24.30 11.45
C GLU A 64 28.79 25.26 12.09
N GLU A 65 28.90 25.27 13.42
CA GLU A 65 30.06 25.82 14.12
C GLU A 65 30.59 24.78 15.11
N GLU A 66 31.92 24.68 15.14
CA GLU A 66 32.78 23.78 15.93
C GLU A 66 33.06 22.37 15.39
N LYS A 67 33.63 22.30 14.17
CA LYS A 67 34.78 21.40 13.92
C LYS A 67 35.88 22.12 13.15
N ASP A 68 36.39 23.21 13.71
CA ASP A 68 37.67 23.78 13.29
C ASP A 68 38.37 24.39 14.51
N LYS A 69 38.90 23.52 15.38
CA LYS A 69 39.99 23.74 16.35
C LYS A 69 40.18 22.51 17.23
N ALA A 70 41.07 21.61 16.80
CA ALA A 70 41.94 20.81 17.65
C ALA A 70 43.16 20.38 16.83
#